data_AF-A0A2G9P9Q0-F1
#
_entry.id   AF-A0A2G9P9Q0-F1
#
_cell.length_a   1.000
_cell.length_b   1.000
_cell.length_c   1.000
_cell.angle_alpha   90.00
_cell.angle_beta   90.00
_cell.angle_gamma   90.00
#
_symmetry.space_group_name_H-M   'P 1'
#
loop_
_entity.id
_entity.type
_entity.pdbx_description
1 polymer ?
#
loop_
_entity_poly.entity_id
_entity_poly.type
_entity_poly.pdbx_seq_one_letter_code
_entity_poly.pdbx_strand_id
1 'polypeptide(L)'
;MVSKEFGFKTTSEISVDKQTLNQVIGQEKAVEIVQKAARQRRNILLIGSPGTGKSMLGQALAELLSKEKLVDILSLPNDKDTDHPLITTVPAGEGRTMRIKEQVRSMTSGRDRTLFILIGMLLVINLVGFVFDFLSRGESDVLQAANRIASTITTLALLIVFMVYLASYQLRKQRVQVLAPKIVVDNTGKAMAPFVDATGSHEGALLGDVKHDPFQCFLASNYVTLRDKEEEKVVEIKEFVDDILLKYKDSVERNDEGYEAVFLPKKEYSILGAKEDMVAPVGVVAVNRRPYCGKMFEIKTESGKKVTVTPEHKIFTNNGQVAARDLRVGNTILVA
;
A
#
# COMPACT_ATOMS: atom_id res chain seq x y z
N MET A 1 -40.38 40.98 17.30
CA MET A 1 -41.78 41.07 16.78
C MET A 1 -42.26 39.81 16.04
N VAL A 2 -41.39 38.84 15.70
CA VAL A 2 -41.76 37.68 14.86
C VAL A 2 -42.49 36.54 15.61
N SER A 3 -42.44 36.49 16.94
CA SER A 3 -43.01 35.38 17.73
C SER A 3 -44.54 35.34 17.83
N LYS A 4 -45.26 36.39 17.40
CA LYS A 4 -46.73 36.42 17.49
C LYS A 4 -47.46 35.74 16.33
N GLU A 5 -46.81 35.58 15.17
CA GLU A 5 -47.47 35.02 13.97
C GLU A 5 -47.46 33.49 13.91
N PHE A 6 -46.53 32.81 14.59
CA PHE A 6 -46.30 31.37 14.40
C PHE A 6 -46.61 30.49 15.62
N GLY A 7 -47.14 31.06 16.70
CA GLY A 7 -47.69 30.27 17.83
C GLY A 7 -46.68 29.51 18.70
N PHE A 8 -45.38 29.75 18.57
CA PHE A 8 -44.33 29.11 19.38
C PHE A 8 -43.45 30.14 20.10
N LYS A 9 -42.87 29.76 21.26
CA LYS A 9 -41.97 30.65 22.02
C LYS A 9 -40.50 30.44 21.66
N THR A 10 -40.08 29.22 21.36
CA THR A 10 -38.69 28.88 20.98
C THR A 10 -38.66 27.87 19.82
N THR A 11 -37.60 27.92 19.01
CA THR A 11 -37.41 27.04 17.84
C THR A 11 -37.27 25.56 18.21
N SER A 12 -37.02 25.23 19.48
CA SER A 12 -37.03 23.86 20.00
C SER A 12 -38.42 23.22 19.97
N GLU A 13 -39.48 24.02 19.87
CA GLU A 13 -40.86 23.54 19.76
C GLU A 13 -41.22 23.11 18.32
N ILE A 14 -40.36 23.40 17.34
CA ILE A 14 -40.58 23.07 15.94
C ILE A 14 -40.00 21.68 15.65
N SER A 15 -40.84 20.76 15.18
CA SER A 15 -40.41 19.45 14.72
C SER A 15 -39.66 19.55 13.39
N VAL A 16 -38.42 19.06 13.33
CA VAL A 16 -37.63 18.98 12.10
C VAL A 16 -37.66 17.55 11.57
N ASP A 17 -37.94 17.41 10.27
CA ASP A 17 -37.93 16.11 9.61
C ASP A 17 -36.56 15.45 9.64
N LYS A 18 -36.51 14.12 9.76
CA LYS A 18 -35.25 13.37 9.77
C LYS A 18 -34.58 13.27 8.40
N GLN A 19 -35.38 13.31 7.34
CA GLN A 19 -34.88 13.18 5.97
C GLN A 19 -34.36 14.52 5.46
N THR A 20 -33.13 14.52 4.93
CA THR A 20 -32.47 15.75 4.44
C THR A 20 -33.27 16.41 3.33
N LEU A 21 -33.94 15.61 2.48
CA LEU A 21 -34.74 16.10 1.37
C LEU A 21 -35.89 17.01 1.81
N ASN A 22 -36.57 16.68 2.92
CA ASN A 22 -37.72 17.45 3.42
C ASN A 22 -37.29 18.73 4.16
N GLN A 23 -36.02 18.84 4.51
CA GLN A 23 -35.45 20.04 5.13
C GLN A 23 -35.09 21.11 4.09
N VAL A 24 -35.19 20.83 2.79
CA VAL A 24 -34.92 21.80 1.72
C VAL A 24 -36.09 22.78 1.61
N ILE A 25 -35.82 24.07 1.82
CA ILE A 25 -36.84 25.13 1.86
C ILE A 25 -36.90 25.88 0.52
N GLY A 26 -38.10 26.06 -0.02
CA GLY A 26 -38.37 26.94 -1.17
C GLY A 26 -37.78 26.48 -2.51
N GLN A 27 -37.54 25.17 -2.67
CA GLN A 27 -37.02 24.56 -3.91
C GLN A 27 -37.78 23.30 -4.31
N GLU A 28 -39.11 23.39 -4.39
CA GLU A 28 -40.02 22.25 -4.60
C GLU A 28 -39.69 21.50 -5.91
N LYS A 29 -39.42 22.24 -6.99
CA LYS A 29 -39.04 21.67 -8.29
C LYS A 29 -37.71 20.91 -8.23
N ALA A 30 -36.73 21.40 -7.48
CA ALA A 30 -35.43 20.73 -7.34
C ALA A 30 -35.58 19.43 -6.53
N VAL A 31 -36.36 19.47 -5.45
CA VAL A 31 -36.71 18.30 -4.63
C VAL A 31 -37.36 17.20 -5.47
N GLU A 32 -38.33 17.56 -6.31
CA GLU A 32 -39.01 16.60 -7.20
C GLU A 32 -38.03 15.95 -8.19
N ILE A 33 -37.13 16.75 -8.79
CA ILE A 33 -36.11 16.26 -9.73
C ILE A 33 -35.13 15.32 -9.03
N VAL A 34 -34.65 15.67 -7.84
CA VAL A 34 -33.76 14.82 -7.03
C VAL A 34 -34.43 13.49 -6.72
N GLN A 35 -35.71 13.51 -6.33
CA GLN A 35 -36.46 12.29 -6.05
C GLN A 35 -36.62 11.40 -7.30
N LYS A 36 -36.89 11.99 -8.47
CA LYS A 36 -36.95 11.26 -9.75
C LYS A 36 -35.59 10.68 -10.14
N ALA A 37 -34.53 11.48 -10.01
CA ALA A 37 -33.18 11.07 -10.32
C ALA A 37 -32.68 9.93 -9.41
N ALA A 38 -33.02 9.96 -8.12
CA ALA A 38 -32.74 8.88 -7.18
C ALA A 38 -33.39 7.56 -7.62
N ARG A 39 -34.67 7.60 -8.00
CA ARG A 39 -35.41 6.41 -8.49
C ARG A 39 -34.87 5.88 -9.82
N GLN A 40 -34.46 6.77 -10.71
CA GLN A 40 -34.02 6.41 -12.07
C GLN A 40 -32.50 6.25 -12.22
N ARG A 41 -31.71 6.46 -11.17
CA ARG A 41 -30.24 6.44 -11.18
C ARG A 41 -29.67 7.38 -12.26
N ARG A 42 -30.16 8.62 -12.31
CA ARG A 42 -29.71 9.65 -13.25
C ARG A 42 -28.79 10.67 -12.60
N ASN A 43 -27.81 11.13 -13.35
CA ASN A 43 -26.95 12.25 -12.96
C ASN A 43 -27.76 13.54 -12.95
N ILE A 44 -27.42 14.44 -12.03
CA ILE A 44 -28.07 15.75 -11.90
C ILE A 44 -27.01 16.84 -12.02
N LEU A 45 -27.31 17.88 -12.78
CA LEU A 45 -26.55 19.13 -12.79
C LEU A 45 -27.37 20.21 -12.08
N LEU A 46 -26.90 20.65 -10.91
CA LEU A 46 -27.56 21.69 -10.12
C LEU A 46 -26.93 23.06 -10.44
N ILE A 47 -27.73 23.97 -11.01
CA ILE A 47 -27.30 25.32 -11.36
C ILE A 47 -28.00 26.32 -10.44
N GLY A 48 -27.22 27.19 -9.80
CA GLY A 48 -27.75 28.24 -8.94
C GLY A 48 -26.64 29.02 -8.26
N SER A 49 -26.97 30.21 -7.73
CA SER A 49 -26.03 31.10 -7.05
C SER A 49 -25.28 30.41 -5.90
N PRO A 50 -24.07 30.88 -5.53
CA PRO A 50 -23.38 30.37 -4.34
C PRO A 50 -24.26 30.46 -3.08
N GLY A 51 -24.16 29.47 -2.18
CA GLY A 51 -24.94 29.46 -0.94
C GLY A 51 -26.40 28.99 -1.03
N THR A 52 -26.88 28.54 -2.20
CA THR A 52 -28.28 28.10 -2.39
C THR A 52 -28.58 26.64 -1.99
N GLY A 53 -27.71 25.97 -1.23
CA GLY A 53 -27.97 24.61 -0.76
C GLY A 53 -27.77 23.47 -1.78
N LYS A 54 -26.97 23.68 -2.84
CA LYS A 54 -26.67 22.63 -3.85
C LYS A 54 -26.09 21.34 -3.24
N SER A 55 -25.14 21.46 -2.31
CA SER A 55 -24.54 20.30 -1.64
C SER A 55 -25.55 19.55 -0.77
N MET A 56 -26.52 20.26 -0.16
CA MET A 56 -27.59 19.65 0.64
C MET A 56 -28.51 18.77 -0.23
N LEU A 57 -28.84 19.22 -1.44
CA LEU A 57 -29.56 18.40 -2.42
C LEU A 57 -28.78 17.15 -2.85
N GLY A 58 -27.45 17.26 -2.97
CA GLY A 58 -26.57 16.13 -3.23
C GLY A 58 -26.52 15.11 -2.09
N GLN A 59 -26.48 15.59 -0.84
CA GLN A 59 -26.58 14.73 0.35
C GLN A 59 -27.94 14.03 0.43
N ALA A 60 -29.03 14.75 0.16
CA ALA A 60 -30.36 14.18 0.11
C ALA A 60 -30.48 13.10 -0.98
N LEU A 61 -29.85 13.29 -2.13
CA LEU A 61 -29.76 12.26 -3.17
C LEU A 61 -29.05 11.00 -2.64
N ALA A 62 -27.87 11.14 -2.02
CA ALA A 62 -27.12 10.01 -1.47
C ALA A 62 -27.92 9.24 -0.41
N GLU A 63 -28.65 9.95 0.46
CA GLU A 63 -29.56 9.37 1.46
C GLU A 63 -30.68 8.55 0.78
N LEU A 64 -31.28 9.04 -0.31
CA LEU A 64 -32.31 8.30 -1.05
C LEU A 64 -31.78 7.04 -1.75
N LEU A 65 -30.52 7.04 -2.17
CA LEU A 65 -29.87 5.90 -2.84
C LEU A 65 -29.47 4.76 -1.88
N SER A 66 -29.52 4.99 -0.56
CA SER A 66 -29.03 4.11 0.52
C SER A 66 -29.63 2.70 0.60
N LYS A 67 -30.70 2.39 -0.15
CA LYS A 67 -31.43 1.12 -0.02
C LYS A 67 -30.74 -0.09 -0.69
N GLU A 68 -29.55 0.08 -1.27
CA GLU A 68 -28.83 -0.97 -1.98
C GLU A 68 -27.66 -1.55 -1.20
N LYS A 69 -27.29 -2.80 -1.56
CA LYS A 69 -26.17 -3.52 -0.95
C LYS A 69 -24.86 -2.81 -1.29
N LEU A 70 -24.26 -2.16 -0.30
CA LEU A 70 -22.93 -1.59 -0.44
C LEU A 70 -21.90 -2.69 -0.66
N VAL A 71 -20.86 -2.35 -1.42
CA VAL A 71 -19.73 -3.24 -1.72
C VAL A 71 -18.43 -2.62 -1.24
N ASP A 72 -17.50 -3.45 -0.82
CA ASP A 72 -16.10 -3.10 -0.63
C ASP A 72 -15.33 -3.38 -1.93
N ILE A 73 -14.32 -2.57 -2.21
CA ILE A 73 -13.44 -2.73 -3.37
C ILE A 73 -12.05 -3.12 -2.86
N LEU A 74 -11.51 -4.23 -3.37
CA LEU A 74 -10.17 -4.73 -3.04
C LEU A 74 -9.26 -4.72 -4.26
N SER A 75 -7.98 -4.43 -4.01
CA SER A 75 -6.86 -4.60 -4.92
C SER A 75 -6.05 -5.82 -4.49
N LEU A 76 -5.94 -6.77 -5.40
CA LEU A 76 -5.20 -8.02 -5.27
C LEU A 76 -3.92 -7.94 -6.11
N PRO A 77 -2.85 -8.61 -5.66
CA PRO A 77 -1.64 -8.74 -6.47
C PRO A 77 -1.91 -9.62 -7.69
N ASN A 78 -1.25 -9.32 -8.79
CA ASN A 78 -1.32 -10.10 -10.02
C ASN A 78 0.05 -10.73 -10.30
N ASP A 79 0.13 -12.06 -10.18
CA ASP A 79 1.38 -12.80 -10.36
C ASP A 79 1.88 -12.80 -11.81
N LYS A 80 1.00 -12.56 -12.79
CA LYS A 80 1.37 -12.52 -14.22
C LYS A 80 1.91 -11.17 -14.66
N ASP A 81 1.37 -10.10 -14.08
CA ASP A 81 1.68 -8.73 -14.45
C ASP A 81 1.57 -7.82 -13.23
N THR A 82 2.72 -7.40 -12.71
CA THR A 82 2.81 -6.61 -11.47
C THR A 82 2.22 -5.20 -11.62
N ASP A 83 2.27 -4.62 -12.82
CA ASP A 83 1.80 -3.26 -13.06
C ASP A 83 0.27 -3.19 -13.25
N HIS A 84 -0.38 -4.37 -13.39
CA HIS A 84 -1.82 -4.51 -13.54
C HIS A 84 -2.45 -5.29 -12.37
N PRO A 85 -2.71 -4.66 -11.21
CA PRO A 85 -3.33 -5.31 -10.06
C PRO A 85 -4.78 -5.73 -10.37
N LEU A 86 -5.22 -6.85 -9.78
CA LEU A 86 -6.57 -7.35 -9.94
C LEU A 86 -7.53 -6.59 -9.01
N ILE A 87 -8.65 -6.09 -9.54
CA ILE A 87 -9.68 -5.41 -8.74
C ILE A 87 -10.89 -6.33 -8.57
N THR A 88 -11.34 -6.51 -7.33
CA THR A 88 -12.52 -7.32 -7.01
C THR A 88 -13.46 -6.59 -6.07
N THR A 89 -14.76 -6.90 -6.17
CA THR A 89 -15.81 -6.36 -5.31
C THR A 89 -16.41 -7.45 -4.45
N VAL A 90 -16.64 -7.14 -3.18
CA VAL A 90 -17.29 -8.04 -2.22
C VAL A 90 -18.36 -7.28 -1.45
N PRO A 91 -19.35 -7.95 -0.85
CA PRO A 91 -20.30 -7.28 0.04
C PRO A 91 -19.61 -6.49 1.16
N ALA A 92 -20.17 -5.35 1.53
CA ALA A 92 -19.61 -4.50 2.58
C ALA A 92 -19.36 -5.29 3.89
N GLY A 93 -18.14 -5.21 4.41
CA GLY A 93 -17.69 -5.92 5.61
C GLY A 93 -16.89 -7.21 5.32
N GLU A 94 -17.09 -7.84 4.17
CA GLU A 94 -16.33 -9.05 3.81
C GLU A 94 -14.87 -8.74 3.45
N GLY A 95 -14.57 -7.53 2.96
CA GLY A 95 -13.22 -7.15 2.58
C GLY A 95 -12.23 -7.20 3.76
N ARG A 96 -12.68 -6.76 4.94
CA ARG A 96 -11.90 -6.85 6.19
C ARG A 96 -11.65 -8.30 6.60
N THR A 97 -12.69 -9.13 6.54
CA THR A 97 -12.60 -10.56 6.88
C THR A 97 -11.64 -11.29 5.95
N MET A 98 -11.68 -11.00 4.64
CA MET A 98 -10.78 -11.60 3.65
C MET A 98 -9.32 -11.23 3.91
N ARG A 99 -9.04 -9.94 4.19
CA ARG A 99 -7.69 -9.48 4.54
C ARG A 99 -7.15 -10.16 5.80
N ILE A 100 -7.97 -10.24 6.85
CA ILE A 100 -7.59 -10.90 8.11
C ILE A 100 -7.36 -12.39 7.87
N LYS A 101 -8.24 -13.06 7.13
CA LYS A 101 -8.10 -14.48 6.80
C LYS A 101 -6.80 -14.76 6.08
N GLU A 102 -6.43 -13.95 5.10
CA GLU A 102 -5.20 -14.15 4.33
C GLU A 102 -3.95 -13.84 5.17
N GLN A 103 -4.02 -12.81 6.03
CA GLN A 103 -2.97 -12.51 6.99
C GLN A 103 -2.76 -13.66 7.98
N VAL A 104 -3.83 -14.19 8.57
CA VAL A 104 -3.76 -15.34 9.49
C VAL A 104 -3.28 -16.60 8.76
N ARG A 105 -3.81 -16.89 7.57
CA ARG A 105 -3.41 -18.04 6.75
C ARG A 105 -1.92 -18.01 6.46
N SER A 106 -1.36 -16.84 6.16
CA SER A 106 0.07 -16.70 5.95
C SER A 106 0.91 -16.93 7.22
N MET A 107 0.35 -16.64 8.40
CA MET A 107 0.99 -16.96 9.67
C MET A 107 0.93 -18.45 10.01
N THR A 108 -0.07 -19.19 9.51
CA THR A 108 -0.34 -20.61 9.84
C THR A 108 0.08 -21.62 8.76
N SER A 109 0.27 -21.24 7.49
CA SER A 109 0.38 -22.16 6.33
C SER A 109 1.67 -22.99 6.20
N GLY A 110 2.22 -23.47 7.31
CA GLY A 110 3.35 -24.40 7.30
C GLY A 110 4.08 -24.52 8.63
N ARG A 111 3.65 -23.75 9.64
CA ARG A 111 4.27 -23.74 10.97
C ARG A 111 3.95 -25.02 11.73
N ASP A 112 2.68 -25.40 11.77
CA ASP A 112 2.23 -26.42 12.71
C ASP A 112 2.56 -27.82 12.19
N ARG A 113 2.23 -28.13 10.93
CA ARG A 113 2.42 -29.48 10.38
C ARG A 113 3.89 -29.91 10.35
N THR A 114 4.81 -29.06 9.88
CA THR A 114 6.23 -29.42 9.75
C THR A 114 6.91 -29.54 11.11
N LEU A 115 6.58 -28.66 12.07
CA LEU A 115 7.08 -28.74 13.43
C LEU A 115 6.55 -29.99 14.15
N PHE A 116 5.26 -30.30 14.03
CA PHE A 116 4.68 -31.50 14.64
C PHE A 116 5.25 -32.79 14.04
N ILE A 117 5.50 -32.85 12.71
CA ILE A 117 6.15 -34.01 12.07
C ILE A 117 7.58 -34.18 12.57
N LEU A 118 8.36 -33.09 12.68
CA LEU A 118 9.76 -33.17 13.15
C LEU A 118 9.86 -33.55 14.64
N ILE A 119 9.00 -32.97 15.49
CA ILE A 119 8.91 -33.33 16.91
C ILE A 119 8.48 -34.80 17.05
N GLY A 120 7.48 -35.24 16.28
CA GLY A 120 7.05 -36.63 16.24
C GLY A 120 8.16 -37.59 15.82
N MET A 121 8.93 -37.23 14.78
CA MET A 121 10.07 -38.04 14.32
C MET A 121 11.17 -38.14 15.39
N LEU A 122 11.48 -37.05 16.10
CA LEU A 122 12.43 -37.06 17.22
C LEU A 122 11.96 -37.99 18.35
N LEU A 123 10.67 -37.93 18.70
CA LEU A 123 10.09 -38.81 19.73
C LEU A 123 10.14 -40.28 19.33
N VAL A 124 9.84 -40.61 18.06
CA VAL A 124 9.93 -41.98 17.55
C VAL A 124 11.36 -42.51 17.60
N ILE A 125 12.36 -41.72 17.21
CA ILE A 125 13.78 -42.14 17.27
C ILE A 125 14.22 -42.41 18.71
N ASN A 126 13.84 -41.56 19.65
CA ASN A 126 14.13 -41.78 21.07
C ASN A 126 13.40 -43.02 21.63
N LEU A 127 12.16 -43.24 21.20
CA LEU A 127 11.38 -44.43 21.58
C LEU A 127 12.01 -45.71 21.03
N VAL A 128 12.47 -45.73 19.78
CA VAL A 128 13.17 -46.87 19.17
C VAL A 128 14.48 -47.16 19.92
N GLY A 129 15.26 -46.13 20.25
CA GLY A 129 16.48 -46.30 21.06
C GLY A 129 16.21 -46.90 22.44
N PHE A 130 15.12 -46.46 23.10
CA PHE A 130 14.69 -47.00 24.40
C PHE A 130 14.23 -48.46 24.31
N VAL A 131 13.44 -48.81 23.29
CA VAL A 131 12.97 -50.18 23.07
C VAL A 131 14.15 -51.12 22.77
N PHE A 132 15.14 -50.65 22.01
CA PHE A 132 16.36 -51.41 21.73
C PHE A 132 17.19 -51.68 23.00
N ASP A 133 17.41 -50.68 23.86
CA ASP A 133 18.07 -50.87 25.17
C ASP A 133 17.28 -51.84 26.07
N PHE A 134 15.94 -51.81 26.01
CA PHE A 134 15.08 -52.72 26.78
C PHE A 134 15.15 -54.18 26.29
N LEU A 135 15.24 -54.41 24.98
CA LEU A 135 15.34 -55.75 24.38
C LEU A 135 16.72 -56.39 24.57
N SER A 136 17.79 -55.58 24.61
CA SER A 136 19.18 -56.05 24.74
C SER A 136 19.63 -56.38 26.19
N ARG A 137 18.70 -56.59 27.12
CA ARG A 137 18.97 -56.89 28.55
C ARG A 137 19.70 -58.22 28.83
N GLY A 138 20.05 -58.99 27.81
CA GLY A 138 20.78 -60.27 27.91
C GLY A 138 22.25 -60.24 27.45
N GLU A 139 22.75 -59.09 26.99
CA GLU A 139 24.13 -58.93 26.50
C GLU A 139 25.11 -58.51 27.61
N SER A 140 26.43 -58.61 27.34
CA SER A 140 27.48 -58.23 28.29
C SER A 140 27.39 -56.76 28.73
N ASP A 141 27.75 -56.47 29.98
CA ASP A 141 27.69 -55.12 30.57
C ASP A 141 28.43 -54.06 29.74
N VAL A 142 29.50 -54.46 29.05
CA VAL A 142 30.31 -53.60 28.18
C VAL A 142 29.53 -53.20 26.92
N LEU A 143 28.76 -54.11 26.33
CA LEU A 143 28.00 -53.87 25.11
C LEU A 143 26.78 -52.97 25.38
N GLN A 144 26.13 -53.14 26.53
CA GLN A 144 25.05 -52.25 26.98
C GLN A 144 25.53 -50.81 27.21
N ALA A 145 26.69 -50.64 27.86
CA ALA A 145 27.29 -49.33 28.06
C ALA A 145 27.65 -48.66 26.73
N ALA A 146 28.22 -49.41 25.78
CA ALA A 146 28.55 -48.90 24.45
C ALA A 146 27.30 -48.45 23.66
N ASN A 147 26.21 -49.23 23.69
CA ASN A 147 24.95 -48.89 23.02
C ASN A 147 24.29 -47.63 23.63
N ARG A 148 24.36 -47.46 24.95
CA ARG A 148 23.86 -46.24 25.62
C ARG A 148 24.66 -45.00 25.23
N ILE A 149 25.98 -45.10 25.21
CA ILE A 149 26.85 -43.98 24.81
C ILE A 149 26.61 -43.63 23.33
N ALA A 150 26.51 -44.63 22.45
CA ALA A 150 26.21 -44.41 21.03
C ALA A 150 24.84 -43.74 20.83
N SER A 151 23.81 -44.19 21.56
CA SER A 151 22.45 -43.62 21.47
C SER A 151 22.38 -42.17 21.96
N THR A 152 23.11 -41.81 23.02
CA THR A 152 23.15 -40.46 23.59
C THR A 152 23.92 -39.49 22.70
N ILE A 153 25.02 -39.93 22.08
CA ILE A 153 25.74 -39.11 21.09
C ILE A 153 24.89 -38.90 19.83
N THR A 154 24.18 -39.93 19.37
CA THR A 154 23.31 -39.85 18.19
C THR A 154 22.12 -38.93 18.42
N THR A 155 21.49 -38.99 19.60
CA THR A 155 20.38 -38.10 19.95
C THR A 155 20.84 -36.65 20.11
N LEU A 156 22.01 -36.41 20.72
CA LEU A 156 22.59 -35.07 20.85
C LEU A 156 22.93 -34.46 19.47
N ALA A 157 23.52 -35.25 18.57
CA ALA A 157 23.84 -34.81 17.21
C ALA A 157 22.57 -34.43 16.42
N LEU A 158 21.50 -35.25 16.52
CA LEU A 158 20.20 -34.95 15.90
C LEU A 158 19.55 -33.69 16.49
N LEU A 159 19.69 -33.45 17.79
CA LEU A 159 19.16 -32.26 18.46
C LEU A 159 19.85 -30.99 17.97
N ILE A 160 21.18 -31.03 17.77
CA ILE A 160 21.94 -29.91 17.19
C ILE A 160 21.49 -29.64 15.76
N VAL A 161 21.35 -30.66 14.92
CA VAL A 161 20.86 -30.51 13.54
C VAL A 161 19.44 -29.93 13.52
N PHE A 162 18.57 -30.38 14.43
CA PHE A 162 17.22 -29.85 14.60
C PHE A 162 17.23 -28.38 15.03
N MET A 163 18.10 -27.99 15.97
CA MET A 163 18.26 -26.59 16.39
C MET A 163 18.77 -25.68 15.27
N VAL A 164 19.73 -26.15 14.47
CA VAL A 164 20.22 -25.41 13.28
C VAL A 164 19.12 -25.29 12.22
N TYR A 165 18.32 -26.34 12.02
CA TYR A 165 17.17 -26.31 11.12
C TYR A 165 16.11 -25.30 11.59
N LEU A 166 15.79 -25.26 12.88
CA LEU A 166 14.85 -24.28 13.45
C LEU A 166 15.35 -22.84 13.31
N ALA A 167 16.63 -22.61 13.62
CA ALA A 167 17.25 -21.29 13.50
C ALA A 167 17.25 -20.80 12.04
N SER A 168 17.64 -21.66 11.09
CA SER A 168 17.62 -21.32 9.66
C SER A 168 16.19 -21.14 9.11
N TYR A 169 15.21 -21.89 9.63
CA TYR A 169 13.79 -21.72 9.31
C TYR A 169 13.23 -20.38 9.84
N GLN A 170 13.61 -19.99 11.05
CA GLN A 170 13.19 -18.70 11.65
C GLN A 170 13.78 -17.51 10.88
N LEU A 171 14.97 -17.63 10.31
CA LEU A 171 15.56 -16.62 9.43
C LEU A 171 14.85 -16.52 8.07
N ARG A 172 14.33 -17.64 7.52
CA ARG A 172 13.51 -17.62 6.30
C ARG A 172 12.13 -16.97 6.52
N LYS A 173 11.57 -17.07 7.74
CA LYS A 173 10.26 -16.49 8.12
C LYS A 173 10.19 -14.98 7.92
N GLN A 174 11.31 -14.25 7.95
CA GLN A 174 11.32 -12.81 7.72
C GLN A 174 11.22 -12.40 6.25
N ARG A 175 11.34 -13.33 5.28
CA ARG A 175 11.48 -13.00 3.85
C ARG A 175 10.21 -13.13 3.03
N VAL A 176 9.19 -13.85 3.50
CA VAL A 176 7.94 -13.98 2.75
C VAL A 176 7.04 -12.81 3.14
N GLN A 177 7.20 -11.69 2.45
CA GLN A 177 6.17 -10.65 2.45
C GLN A 177 4.92 -11.24 1.83
N VAL A 178 3.88 -11.35 2.64
CA VAL A 178 2.60 -11.88 2.21
C VAL A 178 1.92 -10.75 1.47
N LEU A 179 1.76 -10.93 0.17
CA LEU A 179 1.03 -10.04 -0.72
C LEU A 179 -0.47 -10.17 -0.41
N ALA A 180 -0.89 -9.58 0.71
CA ALA A 180 -2.27 -9.58 1.18
C ALA A 180 -3.10 -8.57 0.37
N PRO A 181 -4.40 -8.85 0.13
CA PRO A 181 -5.30 -7.91 -0.53
C PRO A 181 -5.37 -6.58 0.21
N LYS A 182 -5.32 -5.47 -0.54
CA LYS A 182 -5.49 -4.12 -0.03
C LYS A 182 -6.92 -3.66 -0.27
N ILE A 183 -7.59 -3.22 0.79
CA ILE A 183 -8.93 -2.63 0.68
C ILE A 183 -8.75 -1.20 0.18
N VAL A 184 -9.36 -0.88 -0.96
CA VAL A 184 -9.30 0.45 -1.62
C VAL A 184 -10.49 1.29 -1.17
N VAL A 185 -11.69 0.71 -1.16
CA VAL A 185 -12.91 1.35 -0.67
C VAL A 185 -13.55 0.46 0.37
N ASP A 186 -13.74 1.01 1.58
CA ASP A 186 -14.34 0.32 2.71
C ASP A 186 -15.70 0.96 3.05
N ASN A 187 -16.75 0.15 2.95
CA ASN A 187 -18.12 0.51 3.29
C ASN A 187 -18.66 -0.28 4.48
N THR A 188 -17.79 -0.95 5.26
CA THR A 188 -18.16 -1.68 6.47
C THR A 188 -18.91 -0.78 7.46
N GLY A 189 -20.08 -1.23 7.91
CA GLY A 189 -20.88 -0.53 8.92
C GLY A 189 -21.61 0.71 8.42
N LYS A 190 -21.52 1.05 7.12
CA LYS A 190 -22.33 2.13 6.54
C LYS A 190 -23.72 1.61 6.19
N ALA A 191 -24.74 2.25 6.71
CA ALA A 191 -26.13 1.96 6.36
C ALA A 191 -26.58 2.69 5.08
N MET A 192 -25.84 3.70 4.65
CA MET A 192 -26.19 4.56 3.52
C MET A 192 -25.04 4.72 2.54
N ALA A 193 -25.37 5.01 1.28
CA ALA A 193 -24.39 5.33 0.26
C ALA A 193 -23.58 6.57 0.68
N PRO A 194 -22.25 6.56 0.53
CA PRO A 194 -21.42 7.69 0.93
C PRO A 194 -21.70 8.90 0.04
N PHE A 195 -21.87 10.07 0.64
CA PHE A 195 -21.77 11.33 -0.06
C PHE A 195 -20.29 11.75 -0.07
N VAL A 196 -19.69 11.78 -1.26
CA VAL A 196 -18.29 12.17 -1.46
C VAL A 196 -18.28 13.54 -2.15
N ASP A 197 -17.87 14.57 -1.41
CA ASP A 197 -17.66 15.90 -1.98
C ASP A 197 -16.26 15.99 -2.57
N ALA A 198 -16.17 16.07 -3.90
CA ALA A 198 -14.92 16.19 -4.64
C ALA A 198 -14.70 17.60 -5.21
N THR A 199 -15.40 18.61 -4.68
CA THR A 199 -15.26 20.00 -5.12
C THR A 199 -13.82 20.49 -4.94
N GLY A 200 -13.18 20.94 -6.02
CA GLY A 200 -11.80 21.44 -5.98
C GLY A 200 -10.73 20.35 -5.80
N SER A 201 -11.07 19.07 -5.91
CA SER A 201 -10.10 17.97 -5.84
C SER A 201 -9.20 17.95 -7.07
N HIS A 202 -7.91 17.69 -6.85
CA HIS A 202 -6.94 17.44 -7.93
C HIS A 202 -7.17 16.08 -8.62
N GLU A 203 -6.60 15.88 -9.80
CA GLU A 203 -6.81 14.70 -10.65
C GLU A 203 -6.58 13.38 -9.90
N GLY A 204 -5.47 13.24 -9.16
CA GLY A 204 -5.16 12.03 -8.40
C GLY A 204 -6.13 11.76 -7.24
N ALA A 205 -6.67 12.81 -6.61
CA ALA A 205 -7.68 12.66 -5.56
C ALA A 205 -9.06 12.27 -6.11
N LEU A 206 -9.40 12.75 -7.32
CA LEU A 206 -10.69 12.48 -7.97
C LEU A 206 -10.72 11.13 -8.69
N LEU A 207 -9.66 10.80 -9.44
CA LEU A 207 -9.60 9.64 -10.33
C LEU A 207 -8.83 8.46 -9.73
N GLY A 208 -8.14 8.69 -8.61
CA GLY A 208 -7.24 7.73 -7.99
C GLY A 208 -5.79 7.92 -8.44
N ASP A 209 -4.86 7.57 -7.57
CA ASP A 209 -3.43 7.67 -7.80
C ASP A 209 -2.69 6.46 -7.22
N VAL A 210 -1.58 6.07 -7.85
CA VAL A 210 -0.68 5.03 -7.37
C VAL A 210 0.54 5.71 -6.80
N LYS A 211 0.65 5.69 -5.46
CA LYS A 211 1.81 6.27 -4.79
C LYS A 211 3.10 5.66 -5.32
N HIS A 212 4.04 6.52 -5.69
CA HIS A 212 5.41 6.12 -5.95
C HIS A 212 5.99 5.44 -4.71
N ASP A 213 6.78 4.39 -4.93
CA ASP A 213 7.46 3.68 -3.87
C ASP A 213 8.40 4.63 -3.12
N PRO A 214 8.14 4.92 -1.83
CA PRO A 214 8.94 5.88 -1.08
C PRO A 214 10.38 5.40 -0.89
N PHE A 215 10.67 4.11 -1.08
CA PHE A 215 12.01 3.54 -0.89
C PHE A 215 12.95 3.72 -2.07
N GLN A 216 12.46 4.20 -3.21
CA GLN A 216 13.29 4.45 -4.40
C GLN A 216 13.74 5.90 -4.43
N CYS A 217 14.92 6.16 -3.87
CA CYS A 217 15.52 7.49 -3.82
C CYS A 217 16.91 7.56 -4.45
N PHE A 218 17.24 8.75 -4.95
CA PHE A 218 18.59 9.17 -5.32
C PHE A 218 19.29 9.83 -4.12
N LEU A 219 20.62 9.81 -4.10
CA LEU A 219 21.39 10.64 -3.18
C LEU A 219 21.23 12.12 -3.56
N ALA A 220 21.12 12.99 -2.55
CA ALA A 220 20.89 14.42 -2.73
C ALA A 220 21.96 15.11 -3.61
N SER A 221 23.21 14.65 -3.55
CA SER A 221 24.33 15.18 -4.32
C SER A 221 24.44 14.66 -5.76
N ASN A 222 23.46 13.89 -6.23
CA ASN A 222 23.41 13.52 -7.65
C ASN A 222 22.99 14.72 -8.49
N TYR A 223 23.37 14.70 -9.77
CA TYR A 223 22.99 15.72 -10.74
C TYR A 223 21.89 15.22 -11.66
N VAL A 224 21.00 16.11 -12.07
CA VAL A 224 19.93 15.85 -13.04
C VAL A 224 19.92 16.94 -14.11
N THR A 225 19.71 16.52 -15.36
CA THR A 225 19.47 17.46 -16.47
C THR A 225 17.99 17.84 -16.46
N LEU A 226 17.70 19.08 -16.08
CA LEU A 226 16.38 19.67 -16.17
C LEU A 226 16.25 20.47 -17.46
N ARG A 227 15.07 20.41 -18.05
CA ARG A 227 14.66 21.28 -19.15
C ARG A 227 13.54 22.20 -18.68
N ASP A 228 13.85 23.48 -18.54
CA ASP A 228 12.94 24.56 -18.15
C ASP A 228 12.67 25.42 -19.38
N LYS A 229 11.43 25.42 -19.87
CA LYS A 229 10.96 26.27 -20.99
C LYS A 229 11.94 26.35 -22.18
N GLU A 230 12.50 25.19 -22.56
CA GLU A 230 13.45 24.96 -23.67
C GLU A 230 14.95 25.08 -23.35
N GLU A 231 15.36 25.59 -22.19
CA GLU A 231 16.77 25.57 -21.76
C GLU A 231 17.10 24.30 -20.97
N GLU A 232 18.19 23.61 -21.34
CA GLU A 232 18.73 22.48 -20.58
C GLU A 232 19.77 22.95 -19.57
N LYS A 233 19.57 22.61 -18.29
CA LYS A 233 20.46 22.94 -17.18
C LYS A 233 20.75 21.70 -16.36
N VAL A 234 22.02 21.47 -16.05
CA VAL A 234 22.43 20.43 -15.10
C VAL A 234 22.42 21.04 -13.72
N VAL A 235 21.62 20.48 -12.81
CA VAL A 235 21.49 20.97 -11.43
C VAL A 235 21.70 19.84 -10.44
N GLU A 236 22.17 20.17 -9.23
CA GLU A 236 22.18 19.23 -8.13
C GLU A 236 20.75 18.96 -7.66
N ILE A 237 20.39 17.69 -7.42
CA ILE A 237 19.05 17.31 -6.97
C ILE A 237 18.68 18.05 -5.68
N LYS A 238 19.62 18.17 -4.74
CA LYS A 238 19.41 18.88 -3.47
C LYS A 238 18.99 20.33 -3.69
N GLU A 239 19.76 21.08 -4.48
CA GLU A 239 19.49 22.50 -4.73
C GLU A 239 18.11 22.69 -5.38
N PHE A 240 17.80 21.87 -6.39
CA PHE A 240 16.51 21.91 -7.05
C PHE A 240 15.34 21.58 -6.11
N VAL A 241 15.49 20.53 -5.29
CA VAL A 241 14.45 20.11 -4.34
C VAL A 241 14.23 21.18 -3.27
N ASP A 242 15.31 21.75 -2.71
CA ASP A 242 15.23 22.79 -1.69
C ASP A 242 14.56 24.06 -2.24
N ASP A 243 14.90 24.48 -3.45
CA ASP A 243 14.29 25.64 -4.13
C ASP A 243 12.79 25.45 -4.38
N ILE A 244 12.37 24.28 -4.84
CA ILE A 244 10.97 23.97 -5.12
C ILE A 244 10.14 23.90 -3.82
N LEU A 245 10.67 23.27 -2.78
CA LEU A 245 10.01 23.21 -1.48
C LEU A 245 9.89 24.59 -0.82
N LEU A 246 10.87 25.48 -1.06
CA LEU A 246 10.79 26.88 -0.62
C LEU A 246 9.74 27.66 -1.41
N LYS A 247 9.72 27.51 -2.74
CA LYS A 247 8.79 28.19 -3.67
C LYS A 247 7.33 27.83 -3.38
N TYR A 248 7.04 26.57 -3.02
CA TYR A 248 5.69 26.07 -2.78
C TYR A 248 5.45 25.69 -1.31
N LYS A 249 6.07 26.41 -0.36
CA LYS A 249 6.05 26.11 1.07
C LYS A 249 4.65 25.84 1.65
N ASP A 250 3.63 26.56 1.17
CA ASP A 250 2.25 26.44 1.66
C ASP A 250 1.53 25.18 1.16
N SER A 251 2.07 24.48 0.17
CA SER A 251 1.52 23.26 -0.44
C SER A 251 2.36 22.03 -0.16
N VAL A 252 3.35 22.12 0.75
CA VAL A 252 4.21 20.99 1.12
C VAL A 252 3.47 20.05 2.07
N GLU A 253 3.31 18.80 1.66
CA GLU A 253 2.86 17.71 2.52
C GLU A 253 4.03 17.18 3.35
N ARG A 254 3.82 17.03 4.66
CA ARG A 254 4.82 16.51 5.59
C ARG A 254 4.29 15.31 6.37
N ASN A 255 5.16 14.36 6.69
CA ASN A 255 4.83 13.26 7.61
C ASN A 255 5.70 13.30 8.88
N ASP A 256 5.35 12.48 9.87
CA ASP A 256 6.04 12.38 11.16
C ASP A 256 7.47 11.80 11.05
N GLU A 257 7.80 11.19 9.92
CA GLU A 257 9.12 10.59 9.65
C GLU A 257 10.07 11.56 8.93
N GLY A 258 9.67 12.82 8.72
CA GLY A 258 10.47 13.84 8.05
C GLY A 258 10.47 13.76 6.51
N TYR A 259 9.52 13.03 5.92
CA TYR A 259 9.23 13.08 4.49
C TYR A 259 8.53 14.40 4.18
N GLU A 260 8.98 15.07 3.12
CA GLU A 260 8.37 16.27 2.58
C GLU A 260 8.14 16.09 1.09
N ALA A 261 6.97 16.46 0.59
CA ALA A 261 6.65 16.41 -0.83
C ALA A 261 5.78 17.58 -1.25
N VAL A 262 5.92 17.98 -2.51
CA VAL A 262 5.06 18.97 -3.14
C VAL A 262 4.70 18.56 -4.56
N PHE A 263 3.42 18.68 -4.89
CA PHE A 263 2.92 18.48 -6.25
C PHE A 263 3.03 19.78 -7.04
N LEU A 264 3.58 19.71 -8.24
CA LEU A 264 3.77 20.86 -9.10
C LEU A 264 2.47 21.11 -9.89
N PRO A 265 1.86 22.30 -9.79
CA PRO A 265 0.57 22.60 -10.44
C PRO A 265 0.68 22.72 -11.97
N LYS A 266 1.90 22.90 -12.50
CA LYS A 266 2.21 22.93 -13.93
C LYS A 266 3.46 22.08 -14.16
N LYS A 267 3.50 21.32 -15.25
CA LYS A 267 4.69 20.58 -15.74
C LYS A 267 5.76 21.57 -16.25
N GLU A 268 6.13 22.55 -15.43
CA GLU A 268 7.10 23.62 -15.73
C GLU A 268 8.50 23.03 -15.98
N TYR A 269 8.82 21.95 -15.30
CA TYR A 269 10.09 21.24 -15.42
C TYR A 269 9.88 19.92 -16.14
N SER A 270 10.85 19.54 -16.96
CA SER A 270 10.92 18.21 -17.56
C SER A 270 12.32 17.61 -17.39
N ILE A 271 12.36 16.29 -17.24
CA ILE A 271 13.59 15.49 -17.19
C ILE A 271 13.60 14.53 -18.37
N LEU A 272 14.76 14.05 -18.78
CA LEU A 272 14.84 12.97 -19.75
C LEU A 272 14.39 11.66 -19.09
N GLY A 273 13.33 11.06 -19.62
CA GLY A 273 12.78 9.78 -19.17
C GLY A 273 12.53 8.84 -20.33
N ALA A 274 12.38 7.55 -20.03
CA ALA A 274 11.98 6.55 -21.02
C ALA A 274 10.47 6.61 -21.26
N LYS A 275 10.06 6.74 -22.53
CA LYS A 275 8.67 6.68 -22.97
C LYS A 275 8.60 5.82 -24.23
N GLU A 276 7.87 4.70 -24.16
CA GLU A 276 7.62 3.80 -25.31
C GLU A 276 8.90 3.49 -26.12
N ASP A 277 9.94 3.03 -25.42
CA ASP A 277 11.27 2.67 -25.96
C ASP A 277 12.14 3.82 -26.49
N MET A 278 11.71 5.08 -26.31
CA MET A 278 12.51 6.26 -26.64
C MET A 278 12.82 7.11 -25.41
N VAL A 279 13.94 7.83 -25.44
CA VAL A 279 14.24 8.87 -24.44
C VAL A 279 13.50 10.15 -24.85
N ALA A 280 12.58 10.60 -24.02
CA ALA A 280 11.76 11.78 -24.24
C ALA A 280 11.69 12.66 -22.99
N PRO A 281 11.45 13.98 -23.13
CA PRO A 281 11.20 14.83 -21.98
C PRO A 281 9.91 14.42 -21.28
N VAL A 282 10.01 14.08 -20.00
CA VAL A 282 8.91 13.73 -19.10
C VAL A 282 8.75 14.85 -18.08
N GLY A 283 7.55 15.42 -18.00
CA GLY A 283 7.25 16.50 -17.05
C GLY A 283 7.35 16.02 -15.61
N VAL A 284 8.00 16.81 -14.75
CA VAL A 284 8.09 16.56 -13.32
C VAL A 284 6.74 16.90 -12.67
N VAL A 285 6.12 15.91 -12.04
CA VAL A 285 4.79 16.04 -11.41
C VAL A 285 4.90 16.39 -9.93
N ALA A 286 5.89 15.84 -9.25
CA ALA A 286 6.11 16.07 -7.83
C ALA A 286 7.59 16.03 -7.51
N VAL A 287 7.94 16.69 -6.40
CA VAL A 287 9.28 16.70 -5.84
C VAL A 287 9.17 16.30 -4.38
N ASN A 288 10.04 15.39 -3.92
CA ASN A 288 10.02 14.89 -2.56
C ASN A 288 11.43 14.69 -1.98
N ARG A 289 11.51 14.72 -0.64
CA ARG A 289 12.71 14.35 0.11
C ARG A 289 12.35 13.60 1.38
N ARG A 290 13.28 12.78 1.86
CA ARG A 290 13.17 12.06 3.14
C ARG A 290 14.54 11.85 3.76
N PRO A 291 14.61 11.78 5.11
CA PRO A 291 15.76 11.22 5.76
C PRO A 291 15.90 9.73 5.38
N TYR A 292 17.12 9.31 5.10
CA TYR A 292 17.46 7.92 4.83
C TYR A 292 18.68 7.52 5.64
N CYS A 293 18.54 6.48 6.44
CA CYS A 293 19.64 5.86 7.19
C CYS A 293 19.78 4.42 6.71
N GLY A 294 20.79 4.15 5.88
CA GLY A 294 20.98 2.83 5.29
C GLY A 294 22.12 2.80 4.28
N LYS A 295 22.37 1.62 3.72
CA LYS A 295 23.34 1.43 2.65
C LYS A 295 22.79 2.01 1.35
N MET A 296 23.63 2.69 0.59
CA MET A 296 23.34 3.13 -0.77
C MET A 296 24.32 2.46 -1.73
N PHE A 297 23.92 2.32 -2.99
CA PHE A 297 24.71 1.72 -4.06
C PHE A 297 25.18 2.83 -4.99
N GLU A 298 26.50 2.96 -5.14
CA GLU A 298 27.12 3.83 -6.14
C GLU A 298 27.35 3.00 -7.40
N ILE A 299 26.61 3.31 -8.47
CA ILE A 299 26.71 2.66 -9.76
C ILE A 299 27.68 3.48 -10.61
N LYS A 300 28.74 2.85 -11.10
CA LYS A 300 29.74 3.46 -11.98
C LYS A 300 29.71 2.77 -13.34
N THR A 301 29.64 3.57 -14.39
CA THR A 301 29.71 3.10 -15.78
C THR A 301 31.16 3.15 -16.29
N GLU A 302 31.46 2.36 -17.32
CA GLU A 302 32.75 2.41 -18.01
C GLU A 302 33.01 3.78 -18.66
N SER A 303 31.95 4.49 -19.05
CA SER A 303 32.03 5.87 -19.57
C SER A 303 32.32 6.93 -18.49
N GLY A 304 32.48 6.51 -17.23
CA GLY A 304 32.84 7.39 -16.12
C GLY A 304 31.65 8.09 -15.43
N LYS A 305 30.42 7.91 -15.93
CA LYS A 305 29.21 8.42 -15.26
C LYS A 305 28.93 7.63 -13.98
N LYS A 306 28.45 8.32 -12.95
CA LYS A 306 28.17 7.77 -11.62
C LYS A 306 26.81 8.20 -11.14
N VAL A 307 26.09 7.31 -10.47
CA VAL A 307 24.82 7.62 -9.82
C VAL A 307 24.72 6.85 -8.50
N THR A 308 24.36 7.54 -7.42
CA THR A 308 24.18 6.89 -6.12
C THR A 308 22.71 6.78 -5.78
N VAL A 309 22.24 5.56 -5.51
CA VAL A 309 20.82 5.25 -5.31
C VAL A 309 20.60 4.31 -4.12
N THR A 310 19.37 4.28 -3.65
CA THR A 310 18.89 3.29 -2.67
C THR A 310 18.90 1.85 -3.24
N PRO A 311 19.01 0.80 -2.41
CA PRO A 311 19.11 -0.59 -2.87
C PRO A 311 17.93 -1.08 -3.73
N GLU A 312 16.73 -0.56 -3.46
CA GLU A 312 15.49 -0.92 -4.17
C GLU A 312 15.27 -0.10 -5.45
N HIS A 313 16.08 0.93 -5.69
CA HIS A 313 15.92 1.79 -6.85
C HIS A 313 16.12 1.00 -8.13
N LYS A 314 15.12 1.02 -9.02
CA LYS A 314 15.15 0.26 -10.27
C LYS A 314 15.92 1.02 -11.34
N ILE A 315 16.85 0.33 -11.99
CA ILE A 315 17.67 0.83 -13.09
C ILE A 315 17.32 0.05 -14.34
N PHE A 316 17.18 0.77 -15.47
CA PHE A 316 16.89 0.14 -16.75
C PHE A 316 18.15 -0.54 -17.33
N THR A 317 17.98 -1.82 -17.65
CA THR A 317 18.95 -2.66 -18.36
C THR A 317 18.34 -3.15 -19.68
N ASN A 318 19.14 -3.75 -20.55
CA ASN A 318 18.65 -4.35 -21.81
C ASN A 318 17.58 -5.44 -21.61
N ASN A 319 17.52 -6.06 -20.42
CA ASN A 319 16.57 -7.11 -20.08
C ASN A 319 15.42 -6.59 -19.19
N GLY A 320 15.23 -5.28 -19.11
CA GLY A 320 14.21 -4.63 -18.29
C GLY A 320 14.77 -3.96 -17.03
N GLN A 321 13.89 -3.67 -16.06
CA GLN A 321 14.25 -2.96 -14.83
C GLN A 321 14.82 -3.91 -13.77
N VAL A 322 15.99 -3.59 -13.24
CA VAL A 322 16.66 -4.36 -12.18
C VAL A 322 16.93 -3.44 -10.99
N ALA A 323 16.67 -3.92 -9.76
CA ALA A 323 16.97 -3.17 -8.55
C ALA A 323 18.48 -2.99 -8.38
N ALA A 324 18.91 -1.85 -7.83
CA ALA A 324 20.33 -1.53 -7.67
C ALA A 324 21.12 -2.58 -6.87
N ARG A 325 20.49 -3.23 -5.88
CA ARG A 325 21.10 -4.32 -5.10
C ARG A 325 21.38 -5.59 -5.90
N ASP A 326 20.66 -5.80 -7.00
CA ASP A 326 20.73 -7.00 -7.84
C ASP A 326 21.59 -6.79 -9.08
N LEU A 327 22.04 -5.55 -9.34
CA LEU A 327 22.97 -5.22 -10.40
C LEU A 327 24.35 -5.85 -10.16
N ARG A 328 24.95 -6.35 -11.23
CA ARG A 328 26.29 -6.92 -11.25
C ARG A 328 27.18 -6.20 -12.24
N VAL A 329 28.49 -6.22 -11.98
CA VAL A 329 29.51 -5.72 -12.91
C VAL A 329 29.37 -6.47 -14.23
N GLY A 330 29.31 -5.73 -15.34
CA GLY A 330 29.06 -6.26 -16.69
C GLY A 330 27.61 -6.16 -17.17
N ASN A 331 26.66 -5.68 -16.34
CA ASN A 331 25.33 -5.35 -16.83
C ASN A 331 25.34 -4.06 -17.68
N THR A 332 24.71 -4.11 -18.85
CA THR A 332 24.46 -2.92 -19.67
C THR A 332 23.29 -2.14 -19.09
N ILE A 333 23.54 -0.89 -18.73
CA ILE A 333 22.51 0.04 -18.24
C ILE A 333 22.24 1.12 -19.27
N LEU A 334 20.99 1.56 -19.33
CA LEU A 334 20.62 2.72 -20.16
C LEU A 334 21.09 4.00 -19.47
N VAL A 335 21.73 4.86 -20.25
CA VAL A 335 22.33 6.10 -19.78
C VAL A 335 21.82 7.21 -20.71
N ALA A 336 21.13 8.19 -20.15
CA ALA A 336 20.78 9.43 -20.83
C ALA A 336 21.96 10.42 -20.81
#